data_AF-A0AA38IQ35-F1
#
_entry.id   AF-A0AA38IQ35-F1
#
_cell.length_a   1.000
_cell.length_b   1.000
_cell.length_c   1.000
_cell.angle_alpha   90.00
_cell.angle_beta   90.00
_cell.angle_gamma   90.00
#
_symmetry.space_group_name_H-M   'P 1'
#
loop_
_entity.id
_entity.type
_entity.pdbx_description
1 polymer ?
#
loop_
_entity_poly.entity_id
_entity_poly.type
_entity_poly.pdbx_seq_one_letter_code
_entity_poly.pdbx_strand_id
1 'polypeptide(L)'
;MKYFLLFFAVAIHISGGWSESGLNLTAQITRARNAYLDLMKEKCYQNSTEEYQRFAELMDNATKCIHATAGPMVATPLKTLKDNIQSCVNEFIEELEECLPEDAKDWPQLSFDTMYSLLDFMYENKEEIFSPKVRTYLQKCGEDFQKDGVPPELAKCMNFSTALDVKTSCQELRDMEKCFMEPVNKRCPGDESIEKLKMGFLEALKEPCAEYDVTENPVDNVFTLLAPYAPPNMNPDLM
;
A
#
# COMPACT_ATOMS: atom_id res chain seq x y z
N MET A 1 -0.93 -0.65 5.18
CA MET A 1 -0.34 -0.57 3.81
C MET A 1 0.92 -1.40 3.57
N LYS A 2 1.88 -1.41 4.51
CA LYS A 2 3.02 -2.36 4.55
C LYS A 2 2.65 -3.80 4.14
N TYR A 3 1.46 -4.20 4.53
CA TYR A 3 0.93 -5.56 4.40
C TYR A 3 0.30 -5.85 3.04
N PHE A 4 -0.18 -4.83 2.35
CA PHE A 4 -0.90 -4.95 1.08
C PHE A 4 0.06 -4.94 -0.13
N LEU A 5 1.08 -4.07 -0.11
CA LEU A 5 2.20 -4.12 -1.06
C LEU A 5 2.94 -5.47 -1.04
N LEU A 6 2.89 -6.18 0.10
CA LEU A 6 3.42 -7.53 0.25
C LEU A 6 2.47 -8.62 -0.29
N PHE A 7 1.16 -8.41 -0.25
CA PHE A 7 0.18 -9.23 -0.96
C PHE A 7 0.35 -9.10 -2.49
N PHE A 8 0.68 -7.89 -2.97
CA PHE A 8 1.06 -7.66 -4.36
C PHE A 8 2.44 -8.22 -4.70
N ALA A 9 3.42 -8.14 -3.79
CA ALA A 9 4.70 -8.79 -3.95
C ALA A 9 4.58 -10.33 -3.97
N VAL A 10 3.61 -10.93 -3.27
CA VAL A 10 3.23 -12.35 -3.39
C VAL A 10 2.74 -12.63 -4.81
N ALA A 11 1.79 -11.84 -5.33
CA ALA A 11 1.24 -12.01 -6.67
C ALA A 11 2.33 -11.86 -7.76
N ILE A 12 3.25 -10.91 -7.61
CA ILE A 12 4.41 -10.72 -8.51
C ILE A 12 5.40 -11.90 -8.38
N HIS A 13 5.71 -12.37 -7.17
CA HIS A 13 6.66 -13.46 -6.94
C HIS A 13 6.19 -14.80 -7.52
N ILE A 14 4.88 -15.04 -7.54
CA ILE A 14 4.25 -16.24 -8.11
C ILE A 14 4.34 -16.27 -9.65
N SER A 15 4.44 -15.10 -10.31
CA SER A 15 4.34 -15.01 -11.78
C SER A 15 5.63 -15.28 -12.58
N GLY A 16 6.74 -15.60 -11.90
CA GLY A 16 7.90 -16.24 -12.53
C GLY A 16 9.18 -15.40 -12.60
N GLY A 17 10.19 -15.81 -11.83
CA GLY A 17 11.60 -15.53 -12.12
C GLY A 17 12.39 -14.72 -11.09
N TRP A 18 11.76 -14.20 -10.04
CA TRP A 18 12.46 -13.41 -9.00
C TRP A 18 12.95 -14.24 -7.81
N SER A 19 12.98 -15.58 -7.92
CA SER A 19 13.31 -16.47 -6.79
C SER A 19 14.80 -16.49 -6.41
N GLU A 20 15.69 -15.84 -7.17
CA GLU A 20 17.14 -15.87 -6.91
C GLU A 20 17.72 -14.57 -6.34
N SER A 21 16.97 -13.46 -6.35
CA SER A 21 17.43 -12.24 -5.69
C SER A 21 17.31 -12.43 -4.18
N GLY A 22 18.43 -12.64 -3.49
CA GLY A 22 18.62 -12.91 -2.04
C GLY A 22 17.97 -11.97 -1.01
N LEU A 23 16.95 -11.19 -1.37
CA LEU A 23 15.92 -10.78 -0.43
C LEU A 23 15.12 -12.03 -0.05
N ASN A 24 15.09 -12.40 1.23
CA ASN A 24 14.19 -13.45 1.73
C ASN A 24 12.74 -12.93 1.67
N LEU A 25 12.22 -12.82 0.45
CA LEU A 25 10.92 -12.25 0.14
C LEU A 25 9.83 -13.08 0.80
N THR A 26 9.98 -14.41 0.83
CA THR A 26 9.14 -15.31 1.64
C THR A 26 9.06 -14.89 3.10
N ALA A 27 10.20 -14.62 3.77
CA ALA A 27 10.17 -14.17 5.16
C ALA A 27 9.54 -12.78 5.34
N GLN A 28 9.73 -11.86 4.39
CA GLN A 28 9.08 -10.55 4.45
C GLN A 28 7.56 -10.70 4.28
N ILE A 29 7.12 -11.52 3.33
CA ILE A 29 5.72 -11.90 3.10
C ILE A 29 5.11 -12.48 4.37
N THR A 30 5.77 -13.45 5.00
CA THR A 30 5.30 -14.06 6.24
C THR A 30 5.19 -13.02 7.37
N ARG A 31 6.20 -12.15 7.55
CA ARG A 31 6.16 -11.09 8.57
C ARG A 31 5.02 -10.12 8.34
N ALA A 32 4.80 -9.73 7.09
CA ALA A 32 3.74 -8.81 6.72
C ALA A 32 2.35 -9.42 6.95
N ARG A 33 2.15 -10.67 6.52
CA ARG A 33 0.92 -11.42 6.80
C ARG A 33 0.65 -11.52 8.30
N ASN A 34 1.65 -11.87 9.10
CA ASN A 34 1.47 -12.00 10.54
C ASN A 34 1.14 -10.65 11.20
N ALA A 35 1.81 -9.57 10.81
CA ALA A 35 1.52 -8.26 11.38
C ALA A 35 0.17 -7.69 10.92
N TYR A 36 -0.32 -8.06 9.73
CA TYR A 36 -1.70 -7.81 9.32
C TYR A 36 -2.70 -8.57 10.19
N LEU A 37 -2.48 -9.87 10.40
CA LEU A 37 -3.30 -10.70 11.26
C LEU A 37 -3.34 -10.16 12.69
N ASP A 38 -2.20 -9.73 13.24
CA ASP A 38 -2.13 -9.09 14.56
C ASP A 38 -2.93 -7.79 14.61
N LEU A 39 -2.85 -6.96 13.56
CA LEU A 39 -3.63 -5.72 13.46
C LEU A 39 -5.13 -6.00 13.39
N MET A 40 -5.57 -6.97 12.59
CA MET A 40 -6.98 -7.36 12.49
C MET A 40 -7.49 -7.95 13.80
N LYS A 41 -6.67 -8.74 14.48
CA LYS A 41 -6.99 -9.22 15.83
C LYS A 41 -7.18 -8.06 16.82
N GLU A 42 -6.32 -7.04 16.76
CA GLU A 42 -6.40 -5.86 17.62
C GLU A 42 -7.56 -4.93 17.26
N LYS A 43 -7.93 -4.79 15.98
CA LYS A 43 -8.92 -3.78 15.55
C LYS A 43 -10.32 -4.34 15.37
N CYS A 44 -10.46 -5.59 14.94
CA CYS A 44 -11.74 -6.22 14.65
C CYS A 44 -12.19 -7.21 15.72
N TYR A 45 -11.28 -8.08 16.18
CA TYR A 45 -11.67 -9.28 16.93
C TYR A 45 -11.19 -9.26 18.37
N GLN A 46 -11.11 -8.08 18.99
CA GLN A 46 -10.41 -7.76 20.25
C GLN A 46 -10.56 -8.78 21.39
N ASN A 47 -11.57 -9.66 21.39
CA ASN A 47 -11.71 -10.79 22.31
C ASN A 47 -12.37 -12.07 21.72
N SER A 48 -12.57 -12.16 20.41
CA SER A 48 -13.30 -13.26 19.76
C SER A 48 -12.36 -14.22 19.04
N THR A 49 -12.06 -15.36 19.70
CA THR A 49 -11.13 -16.35 19.11
C THR A 49 -11.75 -17.06 17.91
N GLU A 50 -13.05 -17.32 17.95
CA GLU A 50 -13.76 -18.06 16.89
C GLU A 50 -13.93 -17.22 15.62
N GLU A 51 -14.38 -15.96 15.75
CA GLU A 51 -14.51 -15.05 14.61
C GLU A 51 -13.15 -14.73 13.99
N TYR A 52 -12.11 -14.55 14.82
CA TYR A 52 -10.74 -14.37 14.33
C TYR A 52 -10.22 -15.59 13.56
N GLN A 53 -10.54 -16.82 13.99
CA GLN A 53 -10.16 -18.03 13.26
C GLN A 53 -10.85 -18.10 11.90
N ARG A 54 -12.15 -17.82 11.85
CA ARG A 54 -12.91 -17.73 10.60
C ARG A 54 -12.31 -16.69 9.65
N PHE A 55 -11.96 -15.53 10.16
CA PHE A 55 -11.27 -14.48 9.39
C PHE A 55 -9.95 -14.96 8.79
N ALA A 56 -9.11 -15.61 9.59
CA ALA A 56 -7.83 -16.13 9.12
C ALA A 56 -8.00 -17.19 8.02
N GLU A 57 -9.03 -18.03 8.13
CA GLU A 57 -9.40 -19.01 7.09
C GLU A 57 -9.87 -18.33 5.80
N LEU A 58 -10.70 -17.28 5.89
CA LEU A 58 -11.13 -16.49 4.73
C LEU A 58 -9.93 -15.87 4.01
N MET A 59 -9.01 -15.26 4.75
CA MET A 59 -7.79 -14.69 4.19
C MET A 59 -6.94 -15.75 3.47
N ASP A 60 -6.81 -16.95 4.06
CA ASP A 60 -6.06 -18.06 3.46
C ASP A 60 -6.74 -18.61 2.20
N ASN A 61 -8.07 -18.70 2.20
CA ASN A 61 -8.85 -19.12 1.04
C ASN A 61 -8.75 -18.10 -0.10
N ALA A 62 -8.87 -16.80 0.21
CA ALA A 62 -8.67 -15.72 -0.75
C ALA A 62 -7.25 -15.77 -1.36
N THR A 63 -6.22 -15.95 -0.52
CA THR A 63 -4.82 -16.07 -0.97
C THR A 63 -4.64 -17.26 -1.92
N LYS A 64 -5.18 -18.44 -1.57
CA LYS A 64 -5.12 -19.64 -2.42
C LYS A 64 -5.87 -19.44 -3.73
N CYS A 65 -7.04 -18.82 -3.68
CA CYS A 65 -7.85 -18.52 -4.86
C CYS A 65 -7.11 -17.58 -5.81
N ILE A 66 -6.55 -16.47 -5.32
CA ILE A 66 -5.73 -15.56 -6.11
C ILE A 66 -4.54 -16.30 -6.72
N HIS A 67 -3.83 -17.12 -5.94
CA HIS A 67 -2.71 -17.92 -6.47
C HIS A 67 -3.16 -18.86 -7.59
N ALA A 68 -4.33 -19.48 -7.47
CA ALA A 68 -4.85 -20.39 -8.49
C ALA A 68 -5.31 -19.67 -9.77
N THR A 69 -5.81 -18.43 -9.64
CA THR A 69 -6.41 -17.67 -10.75
C THR A 69 -5.46 -16.67 -11.40
N ALA A 70 -4.41 -16.24 -10.70
CA ALA A 70 -3.47 -15.23 -11.18
C ALA A 70 -2.61 -15.72 -12.36
N GLY A 71 -2.45 -17.04 -12.53
CA GLY A 71 -1.67 -17.65 -13.61
C GLY A 71 -0.27 -17.02 -13.77
N PRO A 72 0.38 -17.17 -14.94
CA PRO A 72 1.43 -16.24 -15.32
C PRO A 72 0.80 -14.84 -15.47
N MET A 73 1.24 -13.87 -14.67
CA MET A 73 0.85 -12.47 -14.85
C MET A 73 1.05 -12.06 -16.32
N VAL A 74 0.18 -11.18 -16.82
CA VAL A 74 0.12 -10.70 -18.20
C VAL A 74 -0.23 -11.71 -19.30
N ALA A 75 -0.39 -13.01 -18.99
CA ALA A 75 -0.98 -14.00 -19.91
C ALA A 75 -2.52 -13.98 -19.86
N THR A 76 -3.09 -13.80 -18.66
CA THR A 76 -4.53 -13.61 -18.47
C THR A 76 -4.92 -12.19 -18.88
N PRO A 77 -5.98 -11.97 -19.68
CA PRO A 77 -6.48 -10.63 -19.96
C PRO A 77 -6.77 -9.84 -18.67
N LEU A 78 -6.38 -8.57 -18.63
CA LEU A 78 -6.47 -7.70 -17.43
C LEU A 78 -7.86 -7.73 -16.78
N LYS A 79 -8.92 -7.55 -17.58
CA LYS A 79 -10.30 -7.58 -17.08
C LYS A 79 -10.60 -8.91 -16.39
N THR A 80 -10.27 -10.03 -17.04
CA THR A 80 -10.48 -11.37 -16.47
C THR A 80 -9.67 -11.58 -15.19
N LEU A 81 -8.45 -11.06 -15.13
CA LEU A 81 -7.64 -11.13 -13.92
C LEU A 81 -8.28 -10.34 -12.77
N LYS A 82 -8.73 -9.10 -13.02
CA LYS A 82 -9.42 -8.27 -12.01
C LYS A 82 -10.72 -8.94 -11.54
N ASP A 83 -11.54 -9.45 -12.46
CA ASP A 83 -12.79 -10.15 -12.14
C ASP A 83 -12.53 -11.38 -11.26
N ASN A 84 -11.48 -12.16 -11.57
CA ASN A 84 -11.10 -13.33 -10.77
C ASN A 84 -10.62 -12.94 -9.37
N ILE A 85 -9.78 -11.89 -9.27
CA ILE A 85 -9.30 -11.41 -7.98
C ILE A 85 -10.48 -10.94 -7.14
N GLN A 86 -11.39 -10.13 -7.69
CA GLN A 86 -12.59 -9.66 -7.01
C GLN A 86 -13.40 -10.84 -6.44
N SER A 87 -13.67 -11.85 -7.26
CA SER A 87 -14.38 -13.06 -6.83
C SER A 87 -13.68 -13.77 -5.67
N CYS A 88 -12.33 -13.81 -5.67
CA CYS A 88 -11.56 -14.43 -4.60
C CYS A 88 -11.59 -13.67 -3.27
N VAL A 89 -11.90 -12.37 -3.28
CA VAL A 89 -11.76 -11.50 -2.10
C VAL A 89 -13.06 -10.91 -1.59
N ASN A 90 -14.17 -11.02 -2.34
CA ASN A 90 -15.47 -10.45 -1.94
C ASN A 90 -15.88 -10.81 -0.52
N GLU A 91 -15.93 -12.10 -0.19
CA GLU A 91 -16.31 -12.56 1.16
C GLU A 91 -15.35 -12.03 2.25
N PHE A 92 -14.08 -11.84 1.90
CA PHE A 92 -13.08 -11.30 2.81
C PHE A 92 -13.24 -9.78 3.00
N ILE A 93 -13.61 -9.04 1.95
CA ILE A 93 -13.91 -7.60 2.03
C ILE A 93 -15.15 -7.37 2.89
N GLU A 94 -16.23 -8.10 2.63
CA GLU A 94 -17.49 -7.97 3.38
C GLU A 94 -17.26 -8.19 4.88
N GLU A 95 -16.51 -9.25 5.25
CA GLU A 95 -16.16 -9.53 6.64
C GLU A 95 -15.29 -8.40 7.26
N LEU A 96 -14.38 -7.78 6.49
CA LEU A 96 -13.59 -6.65 6.95
C LEU A 96 -14.42 -5.39 7.18
N GLU A 97 -15.34 -5.07 6.27
CA GLU A 97 -16.21 -3.90 6.39
C GLU A 97 -17.15 -4.01 7.60
N GLU A 98 -17.61 -5.22 7.92
CA GLU A 98 -18.43 -5.48 9.11
C GLU A 98 -17.62 -5.36 10.40
N CYS A 99 -16.35 -5.76 10.38
CA CYS A 99 -15.53 -5.84 11.59
C CYS A 99 -14.80 -4.54 11.94
N LEU A 100 -14.43 -3.75 10.94
CA LEU A 100 -13.61 -2.56 11.12
C LEU A 100 -14.42 -1.41 11.76
N PRO A 101 -13.76 -0.57 12.58
CA PRO A 101 -14.40 0.65 13.08
C PRO A 101 -14.72 1.60 11.93
N GLU A 102 -15.69 2.50 12.14
CA GLU A 102 -16.24 3.38 11.11
C GLU A 102 -15.17 4.21 10.37
N ASP A 103 -14.15 4.68 11.10
CA ASP A 103 -13.03 5.46 10.56
C ASP A 103 -12.03 4.64 9.72
N ALA A 104 -12.18 3.32 9.70
CA ALA A 104 -11.36 2.38 8.94
C ALA A 104 -12.14 1.59 7.88
N LYS A 105 -13.46 1.81 7.73
CA LYS A 105 -14.29 1.03 6.79
C LYS A 105 -13.92 1.21 5.33
N ASP A 106 -13.38 2.36 4.95
CA ASP A 106 -12.95 2.63 3.58
C ASP A 106 -11.56 2.02 3.27
N TRP A 107 -10.85 1.52 4.28
CA TRP A 107 -9.49 1.01 4.15
C TRP A 107 -9.35 -0.26 3.29
N PRO A 108 -10.26 -1.26 3.40
CA PRO A 108 -10.24 -2.42 2.51
C PRO A 108 -10.38 -1.98 1.05
N GLN A 109 -11.37 -1.15 0.74
CA GLN A 109 -11.61 -0.67 -0.62
C GLN A 109 -10.42 0.11 -1.18
N LEU A 110 -9.86 1.07 -0.42
CA LEU A 110 -8.63 1.77 -0.78
C LEU A 110 -7.49 0.81 -1.13
N SER A 111 -7.33 -0.24 -0.32
CA SER A 111 -6.30 -1.26 -0.57
C SER A 111 -6.56 -1.93 -1.92
N PHE A 112 -7.76 -2.44 -2.17
CA PHE A 112 -8.10 -3.09 -3.45
C PHE A 112 -7.92 -2.18 -4.66
N ASP A 113 -8.34 -0.92 -4.58
CA ASP A 113 -8.14 0.07 -5.64
C ASP A 113 -6.66 0.32 -5.92
N THR A 114 -5.83 0.34 -4.87
CA THR A 114 -4.37 0.46 -5.00
C THR A 114 -3.78 -0.72 -5.78
N MET A 115 -4.24 -1.95 -5.52
CA MET A 115 -3.80 -3.11 -6.30
C MET A 115 -4.28 -3.03 -7.74
N TYR A 116 -5.51 -2.60 -7.98
CA TYR A 116 -6.04 -2.50 -9.33
C TYR A 116 -5.33 -1.45 -10.17
N SER A 117 -4.98 -0.30 -9.59
CA SER A 117 -4.14 0.70 -10.27
C SER A 117 -2.74 0.14 -10.57
N LEU A 118 -2.11 -0.57 -9.63
CA LEU A 118 -0.84 -1.24 -9.89
C LEU A 118 -0.93 -2.30 -11.01
N LEU A 119 -2.04 -3.06 -11.09
CA LEU A 119 -2.26 -4.00 -12.19
C LEU A 119 -2.43 -3.27 -13.52
N ASP A 120 -3.17 -2.17 -13.56
CA ASP A 120 -3.32 -1.36 -14.78
C ASP A 120 -1.96 -0.88 -15.28
N PHE A 121 -1.18 -0.26 -14.39
CA PHE A 121 0.19 0.16 -14.69
C PHE A 121 1.04 -1.00 -15.23
N MET A 122 1.02 -2.16 -14.57
CA MET A 122 1.79 -3.32 -15.01
C MET A 122 1.38 -3.83 -16.40
N TYR A 123 0.09 -3.82 -16.73
CA TYR A 123 -0.42 -4.29 -18.01
C TYR A 123 -0.17 -3.28 -19.14
N GLU A 124 -0.30 -1.99 -18.86
CA GLU A 124 0.02 -0.90 -19.79
C GLU A 124 1.51 -0.89 -20.15
N ASN A 125 2.38 -1.17 -19.17
CA ASN A 125 3.82 -1.09 -19.32
C ASN A 125 4.49 -2.47 -19.45
N LYS A 126 3.73 -3.55 -19.71
CA LYS A 126 4.23 -4.93 -19.68
C LYS A 126 5.44 -5.17 -20.58
N GLU A 127 5.46 -4.60 -21.78
CA GLU A 127 6.55 -4.80 -22.73
C GLU A 127 7.87 -4.21 -22.21
N GLU A 128 7.77 -3.06 -21.53
CA GLU A 128 8.92 -2.37 -20.95
C GLU A 128 9.37 -3.06 -19.66
N ILE A 129 8.44 -3.33 -18.74
CA ILE A 129 8.70 -4.01 -17.46
C ILE A 129 9.37 -5.37 -17.67
N PHE A 130 8.88 -6.15 -18.64
CA PHE A 130 9.42 -7.48 -18.95
C PHE A 130 10.55 -7.45 -19.98
N SER A 131 11.00 -6.28 -20.42
CA SER A 131 12.14 -6.15 -21.33
C SER A 131 13.43 -6.69 -20.70
N PRO A 132 14.36 -7.24 -21.50
CA PRO A 132 15.68 -7.65 -21.00
C PRO A 132 16.41 -6.51 -20.29
N LYS A 133 16.25 -5.28 -20.78
CA LYS A 133 16.86 -4.07 -20.20
C LYS A 133 16.42 -3.83 -18.76
N VAL A 134 15.11 -3.80 -18.50
CA VAL A 134 14.56 -3.59 -17.15
C VAL A 134 14.95 -4.74 -16.22
N ARG A 135 14.89 -5.98 -16.71
CA ARG A 135 15.31 -7.16 -15.94
C ARG A 135 16.76 -7.07 -15.50
N THR A 136 17.69 -6.76 -16.42
CA THR A 136 19.11 -6.58 -16.09
C THR A 136 19.33 -5.43 -15.11
N TYR A 137 18.62 -4.31 -15.30
CA TYR A 137 18.67 -3.18 -14.37
C TYR A 137 18.23 -3.59 -12.95
N LEU A 138 17.08 -4.26 -12.81
CA LEU A 138 16.54 -4.69 -11.52
C LEU A 138 17.43 -5.72 -10.83
N GLN A 139 17.99 -6.66 -11.60
CA GLN A 139 18.94 -7.64 -11.07
C GLN A 139 20.19 -6.95 -10.50
N LYS A 140 20.83 -6.07 -11.28
CA LYS A 140 22.01 -5.33 -10.84
C LYS A 140 21.70 -4.45 -9.63
N CYS A 141 20.55 -3.77 -9.66
CA CYS A 141 20.08 -2.97 -8.55
C CYS A 141 19.93 -3.81 -7.27
N GLY A 142 19.32 -5.00 -7.37
CA GLY A 142 19.18 -5.94 -6.26
C GLY A 142 20.53 -6.41 -5.69
N GLU A 143 21.51 -6.70 -6.55
CA GLU A 143 22.87 -7.04 -6.14
C GLU A 143 23.57 -5.87 -5.40
N ASP A 144 23.41 -4.64 -5.90
CA ASP A 144 23.99 -3.45 -5.29
C ASP A 144 23.35 -3.14 -3.92
N PHE A 145 22.07 -3.45 -3.75
CA PHE A 145 21.39 -3.41 -2.45
C PHE A 145 21.87 -4.49 -1.46
N GLN A 146 22.46 -5.59 -1.94
CA GLN A 146 22.96 -6.67 -1.06
C GLN A 146 24.40 -6.43 -0.57
N LYS A 147 25.23 -5.74 -1.36
CA LYS A 147 26.68 -5.59 -1.09
C LYS A 147 27.02 -4.79 0.18
N ASP A 148 26.18 -3.82 0.57
CA ASP A 148 26.52 -2.84 1.62
C ASP A 148 25.70 -2.95 2.91
N GLY A 149 24.99 -4.05 3.15
CA GLY A 149 24.16 -4.18 4.35
C GLY A 149 23.04 -3.13 4.41
N VAL A 150 22.35 -2.93 3.28
CA VAL A 150 21.25 -1.95 3.10
C VAL A 150 19.91 -2.25 3.78
N PRO A 151 19.66 -3.37 4.52
CA PRO A 151 18.38 -3.51 5.21
C PRO A 151 17.92 -2.28 6.02
N PRO A 152 18.76 -1.39 6.60
CA PRO A 152 18.27 -0.27 7.39
C PRO A 152 17.63 0.88 6.61
N GLU A 153 18.14 1.29 5.45
CA GLU A 153 17.70 2.55 4.80
C GLU A 153 16.33 2.39 4.16
N LEU A 154 16.15 1.39 3.30
CA LEU A 154 14.84 1.09 2.71
C LEU A 154 13.83 0.57 3.74
N ALA A 155 14.26 -0.19 4.76
CA ALA A 155 13.32 -0.66 5.78
C ALA A 155 12.76 0.48 6.64
N LYS A 156 13.50 1.59 6.82
CA LYS A 156 12.97 2.80 7.48
C LYS A 156 11.83 3.42 6.68
N CYS A 157 11.91 3.39 5.36
CA CYS A 157 10.83 3.86 4.48
C CYS A 157 9.60 2.94 4.49
N MET A 158 9.79 1.68 4.90
CA MET A 158 8.72 0.70 5.07
C MET A 158 8.18 0.64 6.51
N ASN A 159 8.49 1.64 7.34
CA ASN A 159 7.94 1.78 8.69
C ASN A 159 6.62 2.55 8.67
N PHE A 160 5.64 1.99 7.94
CA PHE A 160 4.26 2.45 7.96
C PHE A 160 3.67 2.28 9.36
N SER A 161 2.82 3.20 9.76
CA SER A 161 2.03 3.03 10.97
C SER A 161 1.06 1.85 10.80
N THR A 162 0.52 1.40 11.94
CA THR A 162 -0.60 0.47 11.97
C THR A 162 -1.95 1.18 11.79
N ALA A 163 -1.94 2.44 11.34
CA ALA A 163 -3.16 3.17 11.07
C ALA A 163 -3.94 2.50 9.93
N LEU A 164 -5.24 2.40 10.13
CA LEU A 164 -6.20 1.93 9.13
C LEU A 164 -7.03 3.08 8.58
N ASP A 165 -6.86 4.31 9.05
CA ASP A 165 -7.56 5.44 8.43
C ASP A 165 -6.96 5.75 7.06
N VAL A 166 -7.84 6.06 6.11
CA VAL A 166 -7.47 6.30 4.70
C VAL A 166 -6.54 7.50 4.57
N LYS A 167 -6.77 8.56 5.35
CA LYS A 167 -5.98 9.79 5.29
C LYS A 167 -4.52 9.54 5.65
N THR A 168 -4.27 8.88 6.78
CA THR A 168 -2.91 8.51 7.22
C THR A 168 -2.28 7.55 6.22
N SER A 169 -3.03 6.56 5.73
CA SER A 169 -2.53 5.63 4.71
C SER A 169 -2.08 6.37 3.44
N CYS A 170 -2.89 7.31 2.94
CA CYS A 170 -2.56 8.08 1.75
C CYS A 170 -1.38 9.04 1.96
N GLN A 171 -1.29 9.67 3.13
CA GLN A 171 -0.13 10.49 3.48
C GLN A 171 1.16 9.64 3.52
N GLU A 172 1.10 8.45 4.09
CA GLU A 172 2.24 7.54 4.14
C GLU A 172 2.70 7.08 2.75
N LEU A 173 1.79 6.88 1.78
CA LEU A 173 2.18 6.58 0.39
C LEU A 173 2.99 7.71 -0.24
N ARG A 174 2.61 8.95 0.04
CA ARG A 174 3.32 10.13 -0.45
C ARG A 174 4.68 10.27 0.18
N ASP A 175 4.76 10.08 1.49
CA ASP A 175 6.02 10.14 2.21
C ASP A 175 6.96 9.00 1.79
N MET A 176 6.39 7.84 1.46
CA MET A 176 7.13 6.70 0.94
C MET A 176 7.82 7.01 -0.38
N GLU A 177 7.18 7.71 -1.32
CA GLU A 177 7.80 8.08 -2.61
C GLU A 177 9.16 8.74 -2.40
N LYS A 178 9.21 9.80 -1.59
CA LYS A 178 10.45 10.53 -1.34
C LYS A 178 11.47 9.66 -0.61
N CYS A 179 11.03 8.95 0.43
CA CYS A 179 11.90 8.10 1.23
C CYS A 179 12.52 6.97 0.41
N PHE A 180 11.73 6.32 -0.45
CA PHE A 180 12.14 5.17 -1.25
C PHE A 180 13.00 5.57 -2.44
N MET A 181 12.66 6.68 -3.11
CA MET A 181 13.35 7.10 -4.34
C MET A 181 14.76 7.62 -4.10
N GLU A 182 15.03 8.28 -2.97
CA GLU A 182 16.36 8.82 -2.69
C GLU A 182 17.45 7.71 -2.62
N PRO A 183 17.29 6.63 -1.82
CA PRO A 183 18.23 5.50 -1.83
C PRO A 183 18.28 4.76 -3.17
N VAL A 184 17.13 4.60 -3.84
CA VAL A 184 17.06 3.91 -5.14
C VAL A 184 17.82 4.69 -6.20
N ASN A 185 17.63 6.00 -6.31
CA ASN A 185 18.31 6.81 -7.32
C ASN A 185 19.80 6.96 -7.03
N LYS A 186 20.20 6.95 -5.75
CA LYS A 186 21.61 6.96 -5.35
C LYS A 186 22.35 5.69 -5.75
N ARG A 187 21.72 4.52 -5.59
CA ARG A 187 22.38 3.20 -5.78
C ARG A 187 22.09 2.58 -7.14
N CYS A 188 20.93 2.86 -7.68
CA CYS A 188 20.42 2.32 -8.94
C CYS A 188 19.99 3.49 -9.86
N PRO A 189 20.95 4.23 -10.44
CA PRO A 189 20.63 5.25 -11.42
C PRO A 189 20.00 4.58 -12.64
N GLY A 190 18.77 5.00 -12.98
CA GLY A 190 18.09 4.60 -14.20
C GLY A 190 18.43 5.54 -15.36
N ASP A 191 18.18 5.08 -16.58
CA ASP A 191 18.02 6.01 -17.70
C ASP A 191 16.57 6.51 -17.78
N GLU A 192 16.27 7.36 -18.75
CA GLU A 192 14.95 7.98 -18.92
C GLU A 192 13.79 6.98 -18.89
N SER A 193 13.95 5.80 -19.50
CA SER A 193 12.91 4.75 -19.52
C SER A 193 12.69 4.13 -18.14
N ILE A 194 13.78 3.86 -17.42
CA ILE A 194 13.71 3.34 -16.06
C ILE A 194 13.10 4.37 -15.10
N GLU A 195 13.49 5.64 -15.22
CA GLU A 195 12.94 6.71 -14.40
C GLU A 195 11.44 6.90 -14.66
N LYS A 196 11.00 6.82 -15.92
CA LYS A 196 9.58 6.85 -16.27
C LYS A 196 8.81 5.70 -15.62
N LEU A 197 9.34 4.48 -15.65
CA LEU A 197 8.72 3.33 -14.98
C LEU A 197 8.65 3.49 -13.46
N LYS A 198 9.71 4.01 -12.82
CA LYS A 198 9.72 4.28 -11.38
C LYS A 198 8.63 5.27 -11.00
N MET A 199 8.55 6.39 -11.72
CA MET A 199 7.56 7.43 -11.45
C MET A 199 6.14 6.93 -11.70
N GLY A 200 5.89 6.25 -12.83
CA GLY A 200 4.58 5.68 -13.14
C GLY A 200 4.12 4.64 -12.10
N PHE A 201 5.04 3.82 -11.58
CA PHE A 201 4.72 2.88 -10.49
C PHE A 201 4.26 3.60 -9.22
N LEU A 202 4.95 4.69 -8.83
CA LEU A 202 4.59 5.47 -7.65
C LEU A 202 3.30 6.27 -7.85
N GLU A 203 3.06 6.76 -9.06
CA GLU A 203 1.80 7.42 -9.43
C GLU A 203 0.64 6.44 -9.32
N ALA A 204 0.75 5.24 -9.90
CA ALA A 204 -0.26 4.19 -9.78
C ALA A 204 -0.53 3.81 -8.32
N LEU A 205 0.53 3.71 -7.51
CA LEU A 205 0.38 3.40 -6.09
C LEU A 205 -0.47 4.45 -5.34
N LYS A 206 -0.35 5.73 -5.72
CA LYS A 206 -1.03 6.85 -5.08
C LYS A 206 -2.35 7.22 -5.75
N GLU A 207 -2.66 6.66 -6.92
CA GLU A 207 -3.83 7.05 -7.72
C GLU A 207 -5.14 6.98 -6.93
N PRO A 208 -5.44 5.92 -6.15
CA PRO A 208 -6.68 5.87 -5.37
C PRO A 208 -6.77 6.94 -4.28
N CYS A 209 -5.65 7.50 -3.84
CA CYS A 209 -5.63 8.55 -2.82
C CYS A 209 -6.09 9.92 -3.34
N ALA A 210 -6.20 10.11 -4.65
CA ALA A 210 -6.66 11.37 -5.23
C ALA A 210 -8.11 11.70 -4.84
N GLU A 211 -8.94 10.69 -4.63
CA GLU A 211 -10.35 10.86 -4.23
C GLU A 211 -10.48 11.34 -2.79
N TYR A 212 -9.51 10.99 -1.94
CA TYR A 212 -9.50 11.30 -0.51
C TYR A 212 -8.80 12.62 -0.15
N ASP A 213 -8.22 13.32 -1.14
CA ASP A 213 -7.61 14.64 -0.98
C ASP A 213 -8.63 15.78 -0.85
N VAL A 214 -9.91 15.54 -1.14
CA VAL A 214 -10.88 16.61 -1.38
C VAL A 214 -11.60 17.09 -0.10
N THR A 215 -11.37 16.48 1.06
CA THR A 215 -12.16 16.79 2.28
C THR A 215 -11.54 17.80 3.25
N GLU A 216 -10.30 18.24 3.04
CA GLU A 216 -9.81 19.45 3.74
C GLU A 216 -10.12 20.69 2.91
N ASN A 217 -11.39 21.10 2.93
CA ASN A 217 -11.70 22.49 2.66
C ASN A 217 -11.02 23.30 3.78
N PRO A 218 -10.06 24.21 3.51
CA PRO A 218 -9.39 25.02 4.54
C PRO A 218 -10.34 25.99 5.26
N VAL A 219 -11.64 25.90 5.00
CA VAL A 219 -12.71 26.75 5.52
C VAL A 219 -13.25 26.25 6.87
N ASP A 220 -12.95 25.03 7.31
CA ASP A 220 -13.32 24.60 8.68
C ASP A 220 -12.36 25.16 9.76
N ASN A 221 -11.36 25.95 9.36
CA ASN A 221 -10.62 26.87 10.23
C ASN A 221 -11.29 28.26 10.38
N VAL A 222 -12.59 28.41 10.12
CA VAL A 222 -13.32 29.64 10.47
C VAL A 222 -13.37 29.87 12.00
N PHE A 223 -13.17 28.83 12.81
CA PHE A 223 -13.05 28.99 14.27
C PHE A 223 -11.68 29.52 14.75
N THR A 224 -10.65 29.55 13.88
CA THR A 224 -9.35 30.19 14.19
C THR A 224 -9.26 31.65 13.75
N LEU A 225 -10.32 32.21 13.14
CA LEU A 225 -10.45 33.65 12.82
C LEU A 225 -11.34 34.43 13.80
N LEU A 226 -11.87 33.79 14.84
CA LEU A 226 -12.37 34.54 16.00
C LEU A 226 -11.17 35.00 16.83
N ALA A 227 -10.63 36.16 16.46
CA ALA A 227 -9.86 36.99 17.37
C ALA A 227 -10.60 37.09 18.71
N PRO A 228 -9.91 37.04 19.86
CA PRO A 228 -10.57 37.27 21.13
C PRO A 228 -11.22 38.65 21.07
N TYR A 229 -12.55 38.69 21.17
CA TYR A 229 -13.27 39.89 21.53
C TYR A 229 -12.70 40.36 22.87
N ALA A 230 -11.75 41.28 22.82
CA ALA A 230 -11.41 42.08 23.97
C ALA A 230 -12.69 42.86 24.34
N PRO A 231 -13.19 42.75 25.58
CA PRO A 231 -14.32 43.56 26.00
C PRO A 231 -13.96 45.05 25.88
N PRO A 232 -14.92 45.91 25.49
CA PRO A 232 -14.65 47.33 25.36
C PRO A 232 -14.25 47.89 26.72
N ASN A 233 -13.06 48.50 26.73
CA ASN A 233 -12.54 49.48 27.66
C ASN A 233 -13.57 49.94 28.71
N MET A 234 -13.55 49.32 29.90
CA MET A 234 -14.31 49.84 31.04
C MET A 234 -13.63 51.12 31.52
N ASN A 235 -14.40 52.21 31.55
CA ASN A 235 -14.01 53.50 32.07
C ASN A 235 -13.60 53.38 33.56
N PRO A 236 -12.39 53.80 33.97
CA PRO A 236 -11.95 53.74 35.36
C PRO A 236 -12.73 54.66 36.33
N ASP A 237 -13.52 55.61 35.81
CA ASP A 237 -14.21 56.63 36.62
C ASP A 237 -15.59 56.21 37.18
N LEU A 238 -15.89 54.91 37.24
CA LEU A 238 -17.16 54.38 37.79
C LEU A 238 -16.95 53.32 38.90
N MET A 239 -15.92 53.47 39.73
CA MET A 239 -15.79 52.77 41.01
C MET A 239 -15.81 53.74 42.20
#